data_AF-A0A328APM7-F1
#
_entry.id   AF-A0A328APM7-F1
#
_cell.length_a   1.000
_cell.length_b   1.000
_cell.length_c   1.000
_cell.angle_alpha   90.00
_cell.angle_beta   90.00
_cell.angle_gamma   90.00
#
_symmetry.space_group_name_H-M   'P 1'
#
loop_
_entity.id
_entity.type
_entity.pdbx_description
1 polymer ?
#
loop_
_entity_poly.entity_id
_entity_poly.type
_entity_poly.pdbx_seq_one_letter_code
_entity_poly.pdbx_strand_id
1 'polypeptide(L)' 'MITTKEAAEWGSAILVFTSGAMAGHFASVGMSPVQWAGAAAAVLGSVTVAVIVRVWPAKTAVKAD' A
#
# COMPACT_ATOMS: atom_id res chain seq x y z
N MET A 1 22.83 1.66 5.54
CA MET A 1 21.87 1.33 6.63
C MET A 1 20.55 1.95 6.24
N ILE A 2 19.54 1.14 5.89
CA ILE A 2 18.23 1.66 5.47
C ILE A 2 17.52 2.21 6.71
N THR A 3 17.02 3.43 6.62
CA THR A 3 16.26 4.04 7.72
C THR A 3 14.85 3.45 7.80
N THR A 4 14.24 3.44 8.99
CA THR A 4 12.85 2.96 9.15
C THR A 4 11.86 3.72 8.26
N LYS A 5 12.15 5.01 7.98
CA LYS A 5 11.39 5.85 7.06
C LYS A 5 11.50 5.35 5.62
N GLU A 6 12.72 5.15 5.12
CA GLU A 6 12.93 4.60 3.76
C GLU A 6 12.31 3.21 3.61
N ALA A 7 12.41 2.36 4.63
CA ALA A 7 11.79 1.04 4.61
C ALA A 7 10.25 1.13 4.46
N ALA A 8 9.60 2.07 5.17
CA ALA A 8 8.17 2.30 5.05
C ALA A 8 7.78 2.89 3.68
N GLU A 9 8.57 3.83 3.15
CA GLU A 9 8.33 4.44 1.84
C GLU A 9 8.44 3.42 0.70
N TRP A 10 9.48 2.59 0.72
CA TRP A 10 9.65 1.51 -0.26
C TRP A 10 8.63 0.39 -0.06
N GLY A 11 8.36 -0.01 1.17
CA GLY A 11 7.39 -1.07 1.49
C GLY A 11 5.97 -0.71 1.04
N SER A 12 5.53 0.53 1.27
CA SER A 12 4.22 1.00 0.80
C SER A 12 4.13 1.09 -0.73
N ALA A 13 5.19 1.48 -1.43
CA ALA A 13 5.22 1.46 -2.89
C ALA A 13 5.10 0.03 -3.45
N ILE A 14 5.88 -0.89 -2.89
CA ILE A 14 5.84 -2.30 -3.30
C ILE A 14 4.44 -2.85 -3.07
N LEU A 15 3.83 -2.58 -1.90
CA LEU A 15 2.49 -3.05 -1.60
C LEU A 15 1.46 -2.63 -2.66
N VAL A 16 1.44 -1.35 -3.05
CA VAL A 16 0.54 -0.84 -4.11
C VAL A 16 0.82 -1.51 -5.44
N PHE A 17 2.09 -1.63 -5.81
CA PHE A 17 2.49 -2.23 -7.07
C PHE A 17 2.08 -3.70 -7.15
N THR A 18 2.38 -4.51 -6.14
CA THR A 18 2.06 -5.94 -6.13
C THR A 18 0.55 -6.17 -6.07
N SER A 19 -0.20 -5.38 -5.28
CA SER A 19 -1.66 -5.45 -5.26
C SER A 19 -2.27 -5.12 -6.62
N GLY A 20 -1.79 -4.08 -7.30
CA GLY A 20 -2.24 -3.73 -8.64
C GLY A 20 -1.87 -4.78 -9.69
N ALA A 21 -0.63 -5.28 -9.66
CA ALA A 21 -0.13 -6.29 -10.59
C ALA A 21 -0.89 -7.63 -10.44
N MET A 22 -1.12 -8.09 -9.21
CA MET A 22 -1.91 -9.29 -8.95
C MET A 22 -3.37 -9.11 -9.37
N ALA A 23 -3.99 -7.97 -9.03
CA ALA A 23 -5.35 -7.69 -9.45
C ALA A 23 -5.49 -7.71 -10.98
N GLY A 24 -4.55 -7.11 -11.70
CA GLY A 24 -4.50 -7.13 -13.17
C GLY A 24 -4.28 -8.53 -13.75
N HIS A 25 -3.36 -9.31 -13.18
CA HIS A 25 -3.13 -10.69 -13.60
C HIS A 25 -4.40 -11.54 -13.45
N PHE A 26 -5.02 -11.54 -12.27
CA PHE A 26 -6.22 -12.33 -12.03
C PHE A 26 -7.44 -11.79 -12.78
N ALA A 27 -7.50 -10.48 -13.07
CA ALA A 27 -8.50 -9.91 -13.96
C ALA A 27 -8.41 -10.51 -15.39
N SER A 28 -7.20 -10.78 -15.88
CA SER A 28 -6.99 -11.41 -17.20
C SER A 28 -7.36 -12.90 -17.25
N VAL A 29 -7.29 -13.60 -16.11
CA VAL A 29 -7.64 -15.02 -15.99
C VAL A 29 -9.16 -15.22 -15.82
N GLY A 30 -9.90 -14.15 -15.53
CA GLY A 30 -11.34 -14.17 -15.27
C GLY A 30 -11.64 -14.30 -13.78
N MET A 31 -11.98 -13.17 -13.16
CA MET A 31 -12.45 -13.11 -11.77
C MET A 31 -13.99 -13.07 -11.70
N SER A 32 -14.56 -13.77 -10.73
CA SER A 32 -15.95 -13.59 -10.32
C SER A 32 -16.16 -12.20 -9.65
N PRO A 33 -17.41 -11.70 -9.59
CA PRO A 33 -17.69 -10.37 -9.02
C PRO A 33 -17.20 -10.18 -7.57
N VAL A 34 -17.26 -11.23 -6.75
CA VAL A 34 -16.77 -11.19 -5.36
C VAL A 34 -15.25 -11.07 -5.30
N GLN A 35 -14.53 -11.73 -6.22
CA GLN A 35 -13.08 -11.63 -6.31
C GLN A 35 -12.63 -10.24 -6.77
N TRP A 36 -13.38 -9.63 -7.70
CA TRP A 36 -13.17 -8.24 -8.10
C TRP A 36 -13.35 -7.26 -6.94
N ALA A 37 -14.41 -7.44 -6.15
CA ALA A 37 -14.64 -6.61 -4.97
C ALA A 37 -13.50 -6.73 -3.95
N GLY A 38 -13.01 -7.95 -3.69
CA GLY A 38 -11.86 -8.19 -2.82
C GLY A 38 -10.56 -7.58 -3.37
N ALA A 39 -10.30 -7.74 -4.66
CA ALA A 39 -9.12 -7.17 -5.31
C ALA A 39 -9.14 -5.64 -5.28
N ALA A 40 -10.29 -5.01 -5.52
CA ALA A 40 -10.46 -3.56 -5.41
C ALA A 40 -10.22 -3.08 -3.97
N ALA A 41 -10.77 -3.78 -2.97
CA ALA A 41 -10.54 -3.46 -1.57
C ALA A 41 -9.05 -3.56 -1.17
N ALA A 42 -8.35 -4.58 -1.66
CA ALA A 42 -6.91 -4.74 -1.43
C ALA A 42 -6.08 -3.60 -2.04
N VAL A 43 -6.39 -3.21 -3.29
CA VAL A 43 -5.72 -2.08 -3.95
C VAL A 43 -5.99 -0.78 -3.18
N LEU A 44 -7.24 -0.50 -2.81
CA LEU A 44 -7.58 0.69 -2.02
C LEU A 44 -6.90 0.70 -0.65
N GLY A 45 -6.82 -0.45 0.03
CA GLY A 45 -6.08 -0.61 1.27
C GLY A 45 -4.59 -0.30 1.11
N SER A 46 -3.96 -0.81 0.04
CA SER A 46 -2.55 -0.56 -0.26
C SER A 46 -2.26 0.93 -0.49
N VAL A 47 -3.14 1.62 -1.24
CA VAL A 47 -3.02 3.07 -1.50
C VAL A 47 -3.20 3.85 -0.20
N THR A 48 -4.11 3.44 0.67
CA THR A 48 -4.31 4.07 1.98
C THR A 48 -3.05 3.99 2.83
N VAL A 49 -2.36 2.85 2.86
CA VAL A 49 -1.07 2.71 3.55
C VAL A 49 -0.02 3.66 2.95
N ALA A 50 0.06 3.77 1.61
CA ALA A 50 0.98 4.70 0.96
C ALA A 50 0.68 6.16 1.31
N VAL A 51 -0.60 6.55 1.40
CA VAL A 51 -1.01 7.90 1.84
C VAL A 51 -0.61 8.14 3.30
N ILE A 52 -0.83 7.19 4.20
CA ILE A 52 -0.41 7.30 5.61
C ILE A 52 1.11 7.52 5.68
N VAL A 53 1.90 6.75 4.94
CA VAL A 53 3.36 6.84 5.00
C VAL A 53 3.89 8.14 4.39
N ARG A 54 3.31 8.60 3.28
CA ARG A 54 3.90 9.67 2.45
C ARG A 54 3.24 11.03 2.60
N VAL A 55 1.95 11.07 2.92
CA VAL A 55 1.14 12.32 3.00
C VAL A 55 0.82 12.69 4.44
N TRP A 56 0.62 11.71 5.32
CA TRP A 56 0.40 11.92 6.76
C TRP A 56 1.52 11.33 7.61
N PRO A 57 2.78 11.79 7.45
CA PRO A 57 3.83 11.36 8.35
C PRO A 57 3.45 11.76 9.78
N ALA A 58 3.49 10.80 10.70
CA ALA A 58 3.31 11.08 12.11
C ALA A 58 4.34 12.16 12.50
N LYS A 59 3.87 13.30 13.04
CA LYS A 59 4.76 14.33 13.57
C LYS A 59 5.68 13.65 14.57
N THR A 60 6.98 13.66 14.30
CA THR A 60 8.00 13.18 15.22
C THR A 60 7.72 13.83 16.56
N ALA A 61 7.40 13.02 17.58
CA ALA A 61 7.24 13.54 18.94
C ALA A 61 8.56 14.27 19.27
N VAL A 62 8.49 15.60 19.33
CA VAL A 62 9.60 16.41 19.84
C VAL A 62 9.75 15.94 21.28
N LYS A 63 10.87 15.26 21.55
CA LYS A 63 11.24 14.88 22.90
C LYS A 63 11.43 16.19 23.66
N ALA A 64 10.44 16.54 24.48
CA ALA A 64 10.59 17.62 25.44
C ALA A 64 11.67 17.18 26.43
N ASP A 65 12.79 17.87 26.33
CA ASP A 65 13.96 17.87 27.20
C ASP A 65 13.60 18.26 28.65
#